data_AF-A0A517TC02-F1
#
_entry.id   AF-A0A517TC02-F1
#
_cell.length_a   1.000
_cell.length_b   1.000
_cell.length_c   1.000
_cell.angle_alpha   90.00
_cell.angle_beta   90.00
_cell.angle_gamma   90.00
#
_symmetry.space_group_name_H-M   'P 1'
#
loop_
_entity.id
_entity.type
_entity.pdbx_description
1 polymer ?
#
loop_
_entity_poly.entity_id
_entity_poly.type
_entity_poly.pdbx_seq_one_letter_code
_entity_poly.pdbx_strand_id
1 'polypeptide(L)'
;MLEAILKTAAMNHGLINRLMEDVDDREIDEQPMAGINTPRWILGHIAVTIDYTLITLGEPGRMPEQWFVDFGPGSVPGKHSDNAPEKTELLEAINAGHEEVKKVVVSAPSEKFEEKRTEGFFVEQLPTVGDMVTFLMTTHEAFHIGQLSAWRRMSGRTPLF
;
A
#
# COMPACT_ATOMS: atom_id res chain seq x y z
N MET A 1 -9.98 -20.10 0.26
CA MET A 1 -9.09 -19.13 0.96
C MET A 1 -8.78 -17.94 0.06
N LEU A 2 -8.28 -18.17 -1.17
CA LEU A 2 -7.99 -17.11 -2.15
C LEU A 2 -9.13 -16.12 -2.38
N GLU A 3 -10.36 -16.60 -2.60
CA GLU A 3 -11.53 -15.73 -2.80
C GLU A 3 -11.78 -14.78 -1.63
N ALA A 4 -11.57 -15.23 -0.38
CA ALA A 4 -11.74 -14.38 0.79
C ALA A 4 -10.65 -13.29 0.85
N ILE A 5 -9.41 -13.63 0.50
CA ILE A 5 -8.30 -12.66 0.42
C ILE A 5 -8.63 -11.59 -0.64
N LEU A 6 -9.07 -12.00 -1.83
CA LEU A 6 -9.42 -11.06 -2.91
C LEU A 6 -10.58 -10.14 -2.53
N LYS A 7 -11.61 -10.65 -1.82
CA LYS A 7 -12.72 -9.82 -1.33
C LYS A 7 -12.25 -8.80 -0.29
N THR A 8 -11.38 -9.21 0.63
CA THR A 8 -10.80 -8.30 1.64
C THR A 8 -9.92 -7.23 1.00
N ALA A 9 -9.05 -7.62 0.05
CA ALA A 9 -8.22 -6.67 -0.70
C ALA A 9 -9.07 -5.67 -1.49
N ALA A 10 -10.14 -6.13 -2.18
CA ALA A 10 -11.05 -5.24 -2.88
C ALA A 10 -11.80 -4.28 -1.93
N MET A 11 -12.13 -4.72 -0.72
CA MET A 11 -12.71 -3.85 0.31
C MET A 11 -11.71 -2.77 0.74
N ASN A 12 -10.46 -3.15 1.06
CA ASN A 12 -9.39 -2.21 1.41
C ASN A 12 -9.18 -1.16 0.31
N HIS A 13 -9.07 -1.61 -0.94
CA HIS A 13 -8.92 -0.75 -2.11
C HIS A 13 -10.04 0.29 -2.23
N GLY A 14 -11.30 -0.13 -2.02
CA GLY A 14 -12.44 0.79 -1.99
C GLY A 14 -12.39 1.81 -0.85
N LEU A 15 -11.90 1.41 0.32
CA LEU A 15 -11.77 2.30 1.48
C LEU A 15 -10.71 3.39 1.25
N ILE A 16 -9.58 3.07 0.59
CA ILE A 16 -8.55 4.07 0.25
C ILE A 16 -9.16 5.17 -0.62
N ASN A 17 -9.85 4.81 -1.70
CA ASN A 17 -10.48 5.76 -2.60
C ASN A 17 -11.51 6.63 -1.86
N ARG A 18 -12.33 6.03 -1.00
CA ARG A 18 -13.34 6.77 -0.22
C ARG A 18 -12.72 7.72 0.81
N LEU A 19 -11.58 7.38 1.41
CA LEU A 19 -10.91 8.26 2.37
C LEU A 19 -10.28 9.49 1.72
N MET A 20 -10.00 9.44 0.42
CA MET A 20 -9.31 10.49 -0.32
C MET A 20 -10.20 11.27 -1.29
N GLU A 21 -11.48 10.92 -1.37
CA GLU A 21 -12.46 11.51 -2.29
C GLU A 21 -12.60 13.03 -2.11
N ASP A 22 -12.59 13.51 -0.86
CA ASP A 22 -12.80 14.91 -0.48
C ASP A 22 -11.53 15.60 0.07
N VAL A 23 -10.34 15.05 -0.21
CA VAL A 23 -9.04 15.59 0.23
C VAL A 23 -8.34 16.27 -0.95
N ASP A 24 -8.00 17.56 -0.86
CA ASP A 24 -7.24 18.27 -1.90
C ASP A 24 -5.75 17.91 -1.83
N ASP A 25 -5.02 18.01 -2.94
CA ASP A 25 -3.58 17.73 -2.97
C ASP A 25 -2.79 18.62 -2.00
N ARG A 26 -3.26 19.86 -1.77
CA ARG A 26 -2.63 20.79 -0.82
C ARG A 26 -2.63 20.29 0.62
N GLU A 27 -3.48 19.32 0.94
CA GLU A 27 -3.68 18.81 2.29
C GLU A 27 -2.91 17.51 2.53
N ILE A 28 -2.46 16.81 1.48
CA ILE A 28 -1.89 15.46 1.63
C ILE A 28 -0.48 15.44 2.24
N ASP A 29 0.13 16.60 2.44
CA ASP A 29 1.38 16.78 3.19
C ASP A 29 1.18 17.30 4.61
N GLU A 30 -0.06 17.55 5.04
CA GLU A 30 -0.33 18.00 6.40
C GLU A 30 0.03 16.91 7.42
N GLN A 31 0.89 17.28 8.36
CA GLN A 31 1.29 16.44 9.48
C GLN A 31 0.71 17.04 10.77
N PRO A 32 -0.51 16.63 11.20
CA PRO A 32 -1.21 17.24 12.33
C PRO A 32 -0.47 17.06 13.67
N MET A 33 0.44 16.09 13.74
CA MET A 33 1.35 15.88 14.87
C MET A 33 2.67 15.30 14.34
N ALA A 34 3.79 15.77 14.89
CA ALA A 34 5.11 15.29 14.52
C ALA A 34 5.22 13.76 14.62
N GLY A 35 5.76 13.14 13.58
CA GLY A 35 5.97 11.69 13.52
C GLY A 35 4.77 10.88 13.03
N ILE A 36 3.64 11.52 12.71
CA ILE A 36 2.50 10.85 12.04
C ILE A 36 2.73 10.81 10.53
N ASN A 37 2.34 9.69 9.92
CA ASN A 37 2.40 9.55 8.47
C ASN A 37 1.46 10.55 7.77
N THR A 38 1.97 11.30 6.80
CA THR A 38 1.13 12.18 5.94
C THR A 38 0.35 11.32 4.94
N PRO A 39 -0.81 11.78 4.44
CA PRO A 39 -1.53 11.05 3.39
C PRO A 39 -0.68 10.76 2.16
N ARG A 40 0.19 11.69 1.72
CA ARG A 40 1.12 11.45 0.60
C ARG A 40 2.04 10.28 0.89
N TRP A 41 2.63 10.26 2.09
CA TRP A 41 3.49 9.15 2.50
C TRP A 41 2.71 7.83 2.58
N ILE A 42 1.49 7.83 3.14
CA ILE A 42 0.66 6.62 3.25
C ILE A 42 0.32 6.07 1.86
N LEU A 43 -0.16 6.91 0.95
CA LEU A 43 -0.52 6.50 -0.40
C LEU A 43 0.71 6.03 -1.18
N GLY A 44 1.83 6.76 -1.10
CA GLY A 44 3.10 6.34 -1.69
C GLY A 44 3.58 5.00 -1.13
N HIS A 45 3.47 4.80 0.19
CA HIS A 45 3.85 3.56 0.84
C HIS A 45 3.00 2.39 0.36
N ILE A 46 1.68 2.58 0.25
CA ILE A 46 0.78 1.55 -0.30
C ILE A 46 1.13 1.25 -1.76
N ALA A 47 1.41 2.27 -2.58
CA ALA A 47 1.79 2.06 -3.98
C ALA A 47 3.06 1.20 -4.10
N VAL A 48 4.12 1.49 -3.33
CA VAL A 48 5.36 0.70 -3.36
C VAL A 48 5.19 -0.68 -2.76
N THR A 49 4.30 -0.89 -1.79
CA THR A 49 4.06 -2.23 -1.22
C THR A 49 3.17 -3.10 -2.11
N ILE A 50 2.25 -2.50 -2.87
CA ILE A 50 1.54 -3.19 -3.96
C ILE A 50 2.55 -3.63 -5.04
N ASP A 51 3.49 -2.77 -5.41
CA ASP A 51 4.54 -3.12 -6.38
C ASP A 51 5.49 -4.20 -5.83
N TYR A 52 5.84 -4.12 -4.54
CA TYR A 52 6.60 -5.17 -3.86
C TYR A 52 5.83 -6.51 -3.82
N THR A 53 4.50 -6.48 -3.80
CA THR A 53 3.66 -7.70 -3.91
C THR A 53 3.85 -8.35 -5.27
N LEU A 54 3.88 -7.57 -6.36
CA LEU A 54 4.19 -8.08 -7.71
C LEU A 54 5.60 -8.67 -7.78
N ILE A 55 6.59 -7.97 -7.24
CA ILE A 55 7.98 -8.47 -7.17
C ILE A 55 8.06 -9.79 -6.38
N THR A 56 7.33 -9.89 -5.27
CA THR A 56 7.26 -11.12 -4.47
C THR A 56 6.63 -12.28 -5.25
N LEU A 57 5.69 -11.98 -6.15
CA LEU A 57 5.08 -12.93 -7.08
C LEU A 57 5.97 -13.24 -8.31
N GLY A 58 7.15 -12.63 -8.41
CA GLY A 58 8.10 -12.84 -9.50
C GLY A 58 7.87 -11.97 -10.73
N GLU A 59 6.97 -10.99 -10.64
CA GLU A 59 6.70 -10.02 -11.71
C GLU A 59 7.69 -8.84 -11.62
N PRO A 60 7.95 -8.11 -12.72
CA PRO A 60 8.77 -6.91 -12.68
C PRO A 60 8.09 -5.80 -11.87
N GLY A 61 8.89 -5.09 -11.07
CA GLY A 61 8.45 -3.85 -10.43
C GLY A 61 8.09 -2.77 -11.45
N ARG A 62 7.10 -1.95 -11.11
CA ARG A 62 6.50 -0.94 -11.97
C ARG A 62 6.73 0.48 -11.42
N MET A 63 6.98 0.63 -10.13
CA MET A 63 7.13 1.93 -9.50
C MET A 63 8.54 2.49 -9.70
N PRO A 64 8.69 3.83 -9.82
CA PRO A 64 10.01 4.46 -9.90
C PRO A 64 10.86 4.14 -8.66
N GLU A 65 12.17 3.92 -8.84
CA GLU A 65 13.10 3.66 -7.72
C GLU A 65 13.03 4.76 -6.64
N GLN A 66 12.85 6.02 -7.06
CA GLN A 66 12.73 7.14 -6.13
C GLN A 66 11.53 7.01 -5.18
N TRP A 67 10.42 6.38 -5.61
CA TRP A 67 9.27 6.17 -4.72
C TRP A 67 9.60 5.18 -3.60
N PHE A 68 10.44 4.17 -3.87
CA PHE A 68 10.93 3.29 -2.81
C PHE A 68 11.83 4.01 -1.81
N VAL A 69 12.58 5.03 -2.25
CA VAL A 69 13.38 5.88 -1.36
C VAL A 69 12.47 6.78 -0.50
N ASP A 70 11.50 7.43 -1.14
CA ASP A 70 10.65 8.44 -0.50
C ASP A 70 9.58 7.82 0.41
N PHE A 71 9.09 6.62 0.07
CA PHE A 71 7.93 6.00 0.72
C PHE A 71 8.17 4.57 1.19
N GLY A 72 9.35 3.97 0.94
CA GLY A 72 9.67 2.63 1.40
C GLY A 72 9.86 2.52 2.91
N PRO A 73 9.99 1.29 3.45
CA PRO A 73 10.27 1.07 4.87
C PRO A 73 11.50 1.86 5.36
N GLY A 74 11.34 2.62 6.45
CA GLY A 74 12.42 3.42 7.03
C GLY A 74 12.55 4.85 6.48
N SER A 75 11.77 5.21 5.45
CA SER A 75 11.64 6.60 5.02
C SER A 75 10.94 7.46 6.08
N VAL A 76 11.12 8.78 6.01
CA VAL A 76 10.60 9.73 7.00
C VAL A 76 9.33 10.38 6.47
N PRO A 77 8.18 10.26 7.16
CA PRO A 77 6.95 10.89 6.68
C PRO A 77 7.05 12.41 6.62
N GLY A 78 6.53 12.98 5.54
CA GLY A 78 6.67 14.41 5.22
C GLY A 78 8.05 14.80 4.67
N LYS A 79 8.98 13.84 4.49
CA LYS A 79 10.21 14.04 3.73
C LYS A 79 10.20 13.16 2.49
N HIS A 80 10.02 13.80 1.34
CA HIS A 80 10.08 13.18 0.02
C HIS A 80 10.88 14.10 -0.92
N SER A 81 11.20 13.63 -2.11
CA SER A 81 11.84 14.45 -3.13
C SER A 81 10.95 15.64 -3.57
N ASP A 82 11.57 16.67 -4.13
CA ASP A 82 10.86 17.86 -4.64
C ASP A 82 9.87 17.52 -5.78
N ASN A 83 10.05 16.36 -6.43
CA ASN A 83 9.21 15.86 -7.51
C ASN A 83 8.30 14.72 -7.03
N ALA A 84 7.85 14.77 -5.77
CA ALA A 84 6.93 13.77 -5.26
C ALA A 84 5.61 13.76 -6.05
N PRO A 85 5.04 12.58 -6.30
CA PRO A 85 3.84 12.42 -7.13
C PRO A 85 2.63 13.05 -6.49
N GLU A 86 1.75 13.64 -7.31
CA GLU A 86 0.46 14.17 -6.89
C GLU A 86 -0.49 13.05 -6.40
N LYS A 87 -1.51 13.42 -5.62
CA LYS A 87 -2.55 12.53 -5.09
C LYS A 87 -3.16 11.68 -6.21
N THR A 88 -3.45 12.29 -7.35
CA THR A 88 -4.02 11.60 -8.51
C THR A 88 -3.08 10.53 -9.05
N GLU A 89 -1.80 10.85 -9.22
CA GLU A 89 -0.79 9.89 -9.69
C GLU A 89 -0.63 8.72 -8.70
N LEU A 90 -0.63 9.01 -7.40
CA LEU A 90 -0.60 8.00 -6.35
C LEU A 90 -1.83 7.08 -6.36
N LEU A 91 -3.03 7.65 -6.47
CA LEU A 91 -4.28 6.87 -6.52
C LEU A 91 -4.37 6.05 -7.81
N GLU A 92 -3.94 6.59 -8.95
CA GLU A 92 -3.85 5.86 -10.22
C GLU A 92 -2.89 4.68 -10.12
N ALA A 93 -1.72 4.87 -9.51
CA ALA A 93 -0.75 3.79 -9.27
C ALA A 93 -1.33 2.69 -8.36
N ILE A 94 -2.00 3.06 -7.27
CA ILE A 94 -2.67 2.11 -6.37
C ILE A 94 -3.77 1.35 -7.12
N ASN A 95 -4.63 2.05 -7.86
CA ASN A 95 -5.73 1.43 -8.60
C ASN A 95 -5.23 0.45 -9.68
N ALA A 96 -4.24 0.85 -10.47
CA ALA A 96 -3.64 0.00 -11.49
C ALA A 96 -2.81 -1.15 -10.91
N GLY A 97 -2.23 -0.96 -9.72
CA GLY A 97 -1.50 -1.99 -8.99
C GLY A 97 -2.43 -3.07 -8.45
N HIS A 98 -3.56 -2.69 -7.84
CA HIS A 98 -4.58 -3.63 -7.35
C HIS A 98 -5.12 -4.55 -8.45
N GLU A 99 -5.46 -3.98 -9.61
CA GLU A 99 -5.96 -4.77 -10.74
C GLU A 99 -4.89 -5.75 -11.26
N GLU A 100 -3.62 -5.33 -11.33
CA GLU A 100 -2.54 -6.21 -11.78
C GLU A 100 -2.22 -7.30 -10.75
N VAL A 101 -2.13 -6.98 -9.46
CA VAL A 101 -1.93 -7.97 -8.39
C VAL A 101 -3.05 -9.01 -8.41
N LYS A 102 -4.31 -8.57 -8.52
CA LYS A 102 -5.46 -9.49 -8.61
C LYS A 102 -5.33 -10.42 -9.81
N LYS A 103 -4.97 -9.90 -10.99
CA LYS A 103 -4.77 -10.70 -12.20
C LYS A 103 -3.66 -11.73 -12.00
N VAL A 104 -2.49 -11.32 -11.51
CA VAL A 104 -1.32 -12.18 -11.28
C VAL A 104 -1.67 -13.27 -10.27
N VAL A 105 -2.23 -12.91 -9.12
CA VAL A 105 -2.62 -13.83 -8.05
C VAL A 105 -3.63 -14.87 -8.51
N VAL A 106 -4.60 -14.51 -9.36
CA VAL A 106 -5.58 -15.45 -9.93
C VAL A 106 -4.95 -16.40 -10.94
N SER A 107 -3.95 -15.93 -11.70
CA SER A 107 -3.30 -16.73 -12.74
C SER A 107 -2.13 -17.59 -12.26
N ALA A 108 -1.55 -17.27 -11.10
CA ALA A 108 -0.37 -17.94 -10.58
C ALA A 108 -0.67 -19.41 -10.21
N PRO A 109 0.27 -20.34 -10.49
CA PRO A 109 0.14 -21.72 -10.03
C PRO A 109 0.18 -21.79 -8.50
N SER A 110 -0.54 -22.73 -7.91
CA SER A 110 -0.63 -22.89 -6.44
C SER A 110 0.74 -22.99 -5.76
N GLU A 111 1.66 -23.69 -6.42
CA GLU A 111 3.04 -23.95 -6.00
C GLU A 111 3.82 -22.65 -5.78
N LYS A 112 3.47 -21.58 -6.53
CA LYS A 112 4.12 -20.27 -6.36
C LYS A 112 3.94 -19.74 -4.95
N PHE A 113 2.77 -19.94 -4.36
CA PHE A 113 2.47 -19.46 -3.02
C PHE A 113 3.13 -20.31 -1.92
N GLU A 114 3.55 -21.55 -2.24
CA GLU A 114 4.26 -22.44 -1.33
C GLU A 114 5.78 -22.21 -1.33
N GLU A 115 6.30 -21.45 -2.30
CA GLU A 115 7.72 -21.11 -2.39
C GLU A 115 8.21 -20.42 -1.12
N LYS A 116 9.34 -20.91 -0.59
CA LYS A 116 9.96 -20.32 0.60
C LYS A 116 10.66 -19.01 0.26
N ARG A 117 10.44 -18.01 1.10
CA ARG A 117 11.18 -16.76 1.12
C ARG A 117 12.44 -16.95 1.97
N THR A 118 13.56 -16.43 1.51
CA THR A 118 14.85 -16.46 2.24
C THR A 118 15.40 -15.08 2.54
N GLU A 119 14.73 -14.03 2.07
CA GLU A 119 15.18 -12.64 2.18
C GLU A 119 14.00 -11.68 2.37
N GLY A 120 14.32 -10.43 2.74
CA GLY A 120 13.35 -9.39 3.04
C GLY A 120 12.89 -9.42 4.50
N PHE A 121 11.75 -8.79 4.76
CA PHE A 121 11.20 -8.66 6.11
C PHE A 121 10.25 -9.81 6.47
N PHE A 122 10.14 -10.06 7.78
CA PHE A 122 9.28 -11.07 8.38
C PHE A 122 9.46 -12.49 7.84
N VAL A 123 10.65 -12.87 7.36
CA VAL A 123 10.89 -14.20 6.78
C VAL A 123 10.58 -15.34 7.76
N GLU A 124 10.88 -15.15 9.06
CA GLU A 124 10.59 -16.18 10.07
C GLU A 124 9.09 -16.31 10.36
N GLN A 125 8.33 -15.21 10.30
CA GLN A 125 6.90 -15.17 10.62
C GLN A 125 6.01 -15.47 9.40
N LEU A 126 6.47 -15.08 8.21
CA LEU A 126 5.81 -15.20 6.91
C LEU A 126 6.77 -15.92 5.92
N PRO A 127 7.02 -17.22 6.13
CA PRO A 127 8.09 -17.94 5.46
C PRO A 127 7.82 -18.24 3.99
N THR A 128 6.59 -18.14 3.50
CA THR A 128 6.25 -18.41 2.10
C THR A 128 5.87 -17.14 1.33
N VAL A 129 5.92 -17.20 0.00
CA VAL A 129 5.37 -16.19 -0.90
C VAL A 129 3.90 -15.92 -0.57
N GLY A 130 3.11 -16.98 -0.36
CA GLY A 130 1.70 -16.87 0.00
C GLY A 130 1.45 -16.13 1.31
N ASP A 131 2.27 -16.37 2.33
CA ASP A 131 2.17 -15.67 3.62
C ASP A 131 2.40 -14.16 3.45
N MET A 132 3.45 -13.78 2.73
CA MET A 132 3.81 -12.38 2.50
C MET A 132 2.78 -11.67 1.61
N VAL A 133 2.38 -12.29 0.48
CA VAL A 133 1.35 -11.73 -0.41
C VAL A 133 0.02 -11.55 0.33
N THR A 134 -0.39 -12.54 1.13
CA THR A 134 -1.61 -12.42 1.94
C THR A 134 -1.51 -11.27 2.94
N PHE A 135 -0.37 -11.14 3.64
CA PHE A 135 -0.14 -10.06 4.60
C PHE A 135 -0.20 -8.68 3.94
N LEU A 136 0.50 -8.50 2.81
CA LEU A 136 0.55 -7.24 2.06
C LEU A 136 -0.82 -6.82 1.55
N MET A 137 -1.55 -7.75 0.91
CA MET A 137 -2.87 -7.48 0.33
C MET A 137 -3.98 -7.24 1.37
N THR A 138 -3.77 -7.59 2.63
CA THR A 138 -4.82 -7.53 3.65
C THR A 138 -4.41 -6.71 4.86
N THR A 139 -3.67 -7.30 5.79
CA THR A 139 -3.37 -6.73 7.10
C THR A 139 -2.49 -5.50 7.03
N HIS A 140 -1.45 -5.52 6.19
CA HIS A 140 -0.54 -4.37 6.02
C HIS A 140 -1.27 -3.16 5.44
N GLU A 141 -2.01 -3.35 4.34
CA GLU A 141 -2.77 -2.26 3.74
C GLU A 141 -3.87 -1.73 4.68
N ALA A 142 -4.61 -2.61 5.35
CA ALA A 142 -5.62 -2.22 6.33
C ALA A 142 -5.04 -1.40 7.50
N PHE A 143 -3.83 -1.71 7.94
CA PHE A 143 -3.12 -0.93 8.96
C PHE A 143 -2.88 0.52 8.49
N HIS A 144 -2.42 0.71 7.26
CA HIS A 144 -2.20 2.03 6.68
C HIS A 144 -3.50 2.79 6.37
N ILE A 145 -4.58 2.09 5.98
CA ILE A 145 -5.93 2.64 5.89
C ILE A 145 -6.39 3.17 7.25
N GLY A 146 -6.11 2.44 8.34
CA GLY A 146 -6.40 2.88 9.70
C GLY A 146 -5.67 4.17 10.08
N GLN A 147 -4.40 4.30 9.67
CA GLN A 147 -3.63 5.54 9.85
C GLN A 147 -4.23 6.71 9.06
N LEU A 148 -4.70 6.46 7.83
CA LEU A 148 -5.34 7.49 7.01
C LEU A 148 -6.69 7.95 7.61
N SER A 149 -7.49 7.01 8.12
CA SER A 149 -8.73 7.32 8.86
C SER A 149 -8.43 8.12 10.14
N ALA A 150 -7.35 7.78 10.86
CA ALA A 150 -6.91 8.56 12.02
C ALA A 150 -6.47 9.97 11.62
N TRP A 151 -5.70 10.12 10.54
CA TRP A 151 -5.28 11.42 10.01
C TRP A 151 -6.49 12.31 9.73
N ARG A 152 -7.54 11.79 9.06
CA ARG A 152 -8.77 12.56 8.82
C ARG A 152 -9.35 13.14 10.12
N ARG A 153 -9.46 12.33 11.17
CA ARG A 153 -9.98 12.78 12.48
C ARG A 153 -9.10 13.87 13.11
N MET A 154 -7.78 13.71 13.01
CA MET A 154 -6.83 14.69 13.57
C MET A 154 -6.84 16.01 12.79
N SER A 155 -7.11 15.98 11.49
CA SER A 155 -7.28 17.17 10.64
C SER A 155 -8.69 17.75 10.67
N GLY A 156 -9.54 17.35 11.63
CA GLY A 156 -10.88 17.91 11.82
C GLY A 156 -11.93 17.45 10.78
N ARG A 157 -11.62 16.45 9.97
CA ARG A 157 -12.53 15.90 8.95
C ARG A 157 -13.52 14.93 9.57
N THR A 158 -14.68 14.78 8.93
CA THR A 158 -15.70 13.81 9.36
C THR A 158 -15.10 12.40 9.39
N PRO A 159 -15.30 11.64 10.48
CA PRO A 159 -14.89 10.25 10.53
C PRO A 159 -15.54 9.45 9.41
N LEU A 160 -14.72 8.71 8.69
CA LEU A 160 -15.16 7.62 7.84
C LEU A 160 -14.64 6.36 8.53
N PHE A 161 -15.59 5.55 9.01
CA PHE A 161 -15.43 4.30 9.78
C PHE A 161 -14.61 4.38 11.08
#